data_AF-A0A969IFX1-F1
#
_entry.id   AF-A0A969IFX1-F1
#
_cell.length_a   1.000
_cell.length_b   1.000
_cell.length_c   1.000
_cell.angle_alpha   90.00
_cell.angle_beta   90.00
_cell.angle_gamma   90.00
#
_symmetry.space_group_name_H-M   'P 1'
#
loop_
_entity.id
_entity.type
_entity.pdbx_description
1 polymer ?
#
loop_
_entity_poly.entity_id
_entity_poly.type
_entity_poly.pdbx_seq_one_letter_code
_entity_poly.pdbx_strand_id
1 'polypeptide(L)'
;MVTDSENAQLSYQTRLGGEQRGEGGAWSWAYRMVPYIPVYDIKGGFGGNGVGQSGNGSNPIANLTRDQDDQNLTTRLFGNVFAEIQPVKWITLRTSFGADVFDNFVKDISRKTYERAENQGSTQLTEWTSRGIDWTWTNTLTLQKQLPGTMI
;
A
#
# COMPACT_ATOMS: atom_id res chain seq x y z
N MET A 1 -2.47 1.16 43.25
CA MET A 1 -1.61 2.00 42.38
C MET A 1 -2.27 2.02 41.01
N VAL A 2 -2.31 3.18 40.34
CA VAL A 2 -2.86 3.34 38.99
C VAL A 2 -1.71 3.72 38.06
N THR A 3 -1.60 3.05 36.92
CA THR A 3 -0.58 3.32 35.91
C THR A 3 -1.28 3.51 34.56
N ASP A 4 -1.04 4.64 33.93
CA ASP A 4 -1.63 5.00 32.63
C ASP A 4 -0.51 5.20 31.60
N SER A 5 -0.76 4.82 30.34
CA SER A 5 0.20 5.00 29.25
C SER A 5 -0.52 5.09 27.89
N GLU A 6 0.06 5.87 26.98
CA GLU A 6 -0.48 6.20 25.68
C GLU A 6 0.63 6.20 24.62
N ASN A 7 0.29 5.77 23.40
CA ASN A 7 1.10 6.00 22.20
C ASN A 7 0.21 6.36 21.01
N ALA A 8 0.64 7.35 20.21
CA ALA A 8 -0.02 7.76 18.99
C ALA A 8 1.01 7.94 17.86
N GLN A 9 0.65 7.55 16.65
CA GLN A 9 1.47 7.63 15.45
C GLN A 9 0.62 8.07 14.25
N LEU A 10 1.09 9.11 13.56
CA LEU A 10 0.56 9.53 12.27
C LEU A 10 1.54 9.16 11.17
N SER A 11 1.03 8.65 10.05
CA SER A 11 1.78 8.36 8.85
C SER A 11 1.10 8.93 7.62
N TYR A 12 1.91 9.49 6.73
CA TYR A 12 1.48 9.99 5.43
C TYR A 12 2.43 9.44 4.37
N GLN A 13 1.87 8.84 3.33
CA GLN A 13 2.61 8.23 2.25
C GLN A 13 2.05 8.71 0.91
N THR A 14 2.94 9.13 0.03
CA THR A 14 2.64 9.38 -1.39
C THR A 14 3.48 8.43 -2.22
N ARG A 15 2.83 7.67 -3.10
CA ARG A 15 3.45 6.88 -4.14
C ARG A 15 3.04 7.45 -5.49
N LEU A 16 4.02 7.75 -6.32
CA LEU A 16 3.82 8.13 -7.72
C LEU A 16 4.18 6.94 -8.61
N GLY A 17 3.52 6.81 -9.75
CA GLY A 17 3.75 5.69 -10.66
C GLY A 17 2.83 4.49 -10.41
N GLY A 18 2.72 3.67 -11.46
CA GLY A 18 1.99 2.40 -11.46
C GLY A 18 2.76 1.27 -10.79
N GLU A 19 2.07 0.19 -10.44
CA GLU A 19 2.70 -0.98 -9.83
C GLU A 19 3.59 -1.74 -10.81
N GLN A 20 4.89 -1.81 -10.52
CA GLN A 20 5.87 -2.49 -11.37
C GLN A 20 6.11 -3.96 -10.98
N ARG A 21 5.18 -4.55 -10.21
CA ARG A 21 5.25 -5.94 -9.74
C ARG A 21 4.44 -6.84 -10.67
N GLY A 22 5.01 -7.99 -11.05
CA GLY A 22 4.34 -9.01 -11.86
C GLY A 22 4.57 -8.89 -13.36
N GLU A 23 3.79 -9.66 -14.13
CA GLU A 23 3.94 -9.83 -15.58
C GLU A 23 3.68 -8.53 -16.38
N GLY A 24 2.92 -7.59 -15.82
CA GLY A 24 2.68 -6.28 -16.43
C GLY A 24 3.73 -5.21 -16.10
N GLY A 25 4.74 -5.52 -15.28
CA GLY A 25 5.75 -4.57 -14.85
C GLY A 25 6.77 -4.23 -15.94
N ALA A 26 7.41 -3.07 -15.83
CA ALA A 26 8.44 -2.59 -16.75
C ALA A 26 9.56 -3.62 -16.99
N TRP A 27 9.94 -4.37 -15.95
CA TRP A 27 10.93 -5.44 -16.07
C TRP A 27 10.46 -6.58 -16.96
N SER A 28 9.21 -7.01 -16.80
CA SER A 28 8.65 -8.07 -17.63
C SER A 28 8.57 -7.66 -19.09
N TRP A 29 8.14 -6.43 -19.32
CA TRP A 29 8.10 -5.85 -20.66
C TRP A 29 9.47 -5.66 -21.29
N ALA A 30 10.49 -5.30 -20.51
CA ALA A 30 11.84 -5.08 -21.01
C ALA A 30 12.46 -6.32 -21.66
N TYR A 31 12.27 -7.52 -21.08
CA TYR A 31 12.80 -8.75 -21.69
C TYR A 31 11.85 -9.38 -22.72
N ARG A 32 10.56 -9.00 -22.73
CA ARG A 32 9.56 -9.48 -23.71
C ARG A 32 9.57 -8.68 -25.01
N MET A 33 10.01 -7.43 -24.97
CA MET A 33 10.14 -6.65 -26.20
C MET A 33 11.28 -7.19 -27.07
N VAL A 34 11.01 -7.28 -28.37
CA VAL A 34 12.01 -7.64 -29.35
C VAL A 34 13.04 -6.51 -29.49
N PRO A 35 14.35 -6.81 -29.51
CA PRO A 35 15.40 -5.80 -29.38
C PRO A 35 15.55 -4.87 -30.60
N TYR A 36 14.91 -5.18 -31.73
CA TYR A 36 14.91 -4.29 -32.90
C TYR A 36 13.88 -3.16 -32.80
N ILE A 37 12.93 -3.22 -31.85
CA ILE A 37 12.02 -2.10 -31.61
C ILE A 37 12.82 -1.00 -30.91
N PRO A 38 12.88 0.21 -31.51
CA PRO A 38 13.53 1.33 -30.86
C PRO A 38 12.70 1.83 -29.68
N VAL A 39 13.34 2.49 -28.70
CA VAL A 39 12.62 3.12 -27.58
C VAL A 39 11.69 4.24 -28.08
N TYR A 40 12.13 5.00 -29.09
CA TYR A 40 11.39 6.09 -29.71
C TYR A 40 11.29 5.89 -31.23
N ASP A 41 10.18 6.33 -31.83
CA ASP A 41 9.99 6.33 -33.27
C ASP A 41 10.66 7.55 -33.94
N ILE A 42 10.66 7.57 -35.28
CA ILE A 42 11.25 8.65 -36.10
C ILE A 42 10.53 10.00 -35.98
N LYS A 43 9.34 10.04 -35.38
CA LYS A 43 8.53 11.25 -35.13
C LYS A 43 8.59 11.71 -33.67
N GLY A 44 9.42 11.06 -32.83
CA GLY A 44 9.58 11.37 -31.42
C GLY A 44 8.51 10.75 -30.50
N GLY A 45 7.63 9.91 -31.03
CA GLY A 45 6.73 9.06 -30.24
C GLY A 45 7.45 7.85 -29.66
N PHE A 46 6.76 7.01 -28.89
CA PHE A 46 7.32 5.76 -28.41
C PHE A 46 7.32 4.70 -29.52
N GLY A 47 8.40 3.93 -29.62
CA GLY A 47 8.39 2.72 -30.43
C GLY A 47 7.60 1.62 -29.74
N GLY A 48 6.99 0.72 -30.51
CA GLY A 48 6.19 -0.36 -29.94
C GLY A 48 5.87 -1.46 -30.94
N ASN A 49 5.13 -2.45 -30.47
CA ASN A 49 4.83 -3.68 -31.20
C ASN A 49 3.67 -3.56 -32.19
N GLY A 50 3.15 -2.36 -32.45
CA GLY A 50 2.12 -2.11 -33.46
C GLY A 50 2.58 -2.33 -34.91
N VAL A 51 3.86 -2.64 -35.13
CA VAL A 51 4.45 -2.92 -36.44
C VAL A 51 4.96 -4.37 -36.48
N GLY A 52 4.46 -5.16 -37.44
CA GLY A 52 4.91 -6.52 -37.72
C GLY A 52 4.49 -7.58 -36.68
N GLN A 53 5.11 -8.77 -36.74
CA GLN A 53 4.91 -9.86 -35.78
C GLN A 53 5.88 -9.74 -34.60
N SER A 54 5.80 -8.65 -33.85
CA SER A 54 6.72 -8.31 -32.75
C SER A 54 6.28 -8.82 -31.36
N GLY A 55 5.31 -9.74 -31.32
CA GLY A 55 4.77 -10.29 -30.09
C GLY A 55 3.91 -9.28 -29.32
N ASN A 56 3.68 -9.53 -28.02
CA ASN A 56 2.83 -8.69 -27.17
C ASN A 56 3.61 -7.77 -26.21
N GLY A 57 4.93 -7.63 -26.39
CA GLY A 57 5.76 -6.78 -25.56
C GLY A 57 5.37 -5.29 -25.67
N SER A 58 5.07 -4.65 -24.53
CA SER A 58 4.88 -3.19 -24.47
C SER A 58 6.18 -2.47 -24.20
N ASN A 59 6.30 -1.21 -24.63
CA ASN A 59 7.48 -0.41 -24.32
C ASN A 59 7.49 0.00 -22.84
N PRO A 60 8.45 -0.46 -22.02
CA PRO A 60 8.47 -0.19 -20.60
C PRO A 60 8.71 1.30 -20.30
N ILE A 61 9.46 2.01 -21.14
CA ILE A 61 9.66 3.46 -21.00
C ILE A 61 8.35 4.19 -21.29
N ALA A 62 7.61 3.75 -22.30
CA ALA A 62 6.31 4.31 -22.64
C ALA A 62 5.28 4.07 -21.53
N ASN A 63 5.27 2.87 -20.92
CA ASN A 63 4.42 2.56 -19.78
C ASN A 63 4.79 3.44 -18.57
N LEU A 64 6.06 3.45 -18.15
CA LEU A 64 6.52 4.25 -17.01
C LEU A 64 6.26 5.76 -17.18
N THR A 65 6.42 6.28 -18.40
CA THR A 65 6.16 7.69 -18.68
C THR A 65 4.67 8.02 -18.59
N ARG A 66 3.78 7.09 -18.94
CA ARG A 66 2.33 7.29 -18.77
C ARG A 66 1.94 7.18 -17.31
N ASP A 67 2.46 6.19 -16.61
CA ASP A 67 2.09 5.95 -15.22
C ASP A 67 2.66 7.02 -14.27
N GLN A 68 3.57 7.89 -14.70
CA GLN A 68 4.24 8.90 -13.86
C GLN A 68 3.27 9.82 -13.10
N ASP A 69 2.08 10.05 -13.66
CA ASP A 69 1.05 10.92 -13.09
C ASP A 69 0.02 10.16 -12.25
N ASP A 70 0.15 8.84 -12.15
CA ASP A 70 -0.64 8.00 -11.26
C ASP A 70 -0.18 8.24 -9.82
N GLN A 71 -1.13 8.33 -8.91
CA GLN A 71 -0.89 8.70 -7.53
C GLN A 71 -1.64 7.78 -6.59
N ASN A 72 -0.96 7.34 -5.54
CA ASN A 72 -1.55 6.64 -4.42
C ASN A 72 -1.14 7.36 -3.13
N LEU A 73 -2.11 8.00 -2.49
CA LEU A 73 -1.97 8.77 -1.27
C LEU A 73 -2.60 7.97 -0.12
N THR A 74 -1.82 7.67 0.89
CA THR A 74 -2.30 6.99 2.10
C THR A 74 -2.00 7.84 3.31
N THR A 75 -3.05 8.14 4.07
CA THR A 75 -2.95 8.74 5.40
C THR A 75 -3.42 7.70 6.40
N ARG A 76 -2.64 7.44 7.45
CA ARG A 76 -3.03 6.50 8.50
C ARG A 76 -2.65 7.04 9.88
N LEU A 77 -3.63 7.07 10.77
CA LEU A 77 -3.49 7.45 12.17
C LEU A 77 -3.72 6.20 13.02
N PHE A 78 -2.75 5.85 13.84
CA PHE A 78 -2.84 4.73 14.78
C PHE A 78 -2.54 5.22 16.19
N GLY A 79 -3.29 4.73 17.17
CA GLY A 79 -3.02 5.03 18.57
C GLY A 79 -3.54 3.96 19.51
N ASN A 80 -2.93 3.88 20.69
CA ASN A 80 -3.37 3.03 21.78
C ASN A 80 -3.21 3.75 23.11
N VAL A 81 -4.17 3.52 24.00
CA VAL A 81 -4.16 3.98 25.39
C VAL A 81 -4.51 2.80 26.28
N PHE A 82 -3.83 2.69 27.42
CA PHE A 82 -4.18 1.71 28.43
C PHE A 82 -4.08 2.26 29.84
N ALA A 83 -4.91 1.72 30.71
CA ALA A 83 -4.91 2.00 32.13
C ALA A 83 -4.84 0.69 32.91
N GLU A 84 -4.05 0.70 33.97
CA GLU A 84 -3.89 -0.41 34.89
C GLU A 84 -4.20 0.03 36.31
N ILE A 85 -4.99 -0.78 37.02
CA ILE A 85 -5.27 -0.60 38.43
C ILE A 85 -4.96 -1.88 39.21
N GLN A 86 -4.22 -1.69 40.31
CA GLN A 86 -3.93 -2.74 41.28
C GLN A 86 -4.67 -2.45 42.58
N PRO A 87 -5.89 -2.96 42.76
CA PRO A 87 -6.65 -2.78 44.00
C PRO A 87 -6.03 -3.56 45.17
N VAL A 88 -5.46 -4.73 44.90
CA VAL A 88 -4.70 -5.55 45.86
C VAL A 88 -3.48 -6.13 45.15
N LYS A 89 -2.38 -6.38 45.87
CA LYS A 89 -1.09 -6.81 45.27
C LYS A 89 -1.15 -8.05 44.37
N TRP A 90 -2.16 -8.90 44.56
CA TRP A 90 -2.35 -10.15 43.82
C TRP A 90 -3.35 -10.03 42.66
N ILE A 91 -3.93 -8.84 42.43
CA ILE A 91 -4.85 -8.58 41.31
C ILE A 91 -4.34 -7.37 40.51
N THR A 92 -4.21 -7.56 39.20
CA THR A 92 -4.03 -6.47 38.24
C THR A 92 -5.21 -6.46 37.27
N LEU A 93 -5.92 -5.33 37.21
CA LEU A 93 -6.92 -5.05 36.20
C LEU A 93 -6.31 -4.14 35.14
N ARG A 94 -6.40 -4.55 33.88
CA ARG A 94 -5.93 -3.77 32.73
C ARG A 94 -7.07 -3.54 31.75
N THR A 95 -7.22 -2.31 31.29
CA THR A 95 -8.08 -1.97 30.14
C THR A 95 -7.24 -1.29 29.08
N SER A 96 -7.39 -1.70 27.81
CA SER A 96 -6.68 -1.11 26.68
C SER A 96 -7.62 -0.83 25.52
N PHE A 97 -7.46 0.35 24.93
CA PHE A 97 -8.19 0.79 23.75
C PHE A 97 -7.19 1.19 22.67
N GLY A 98 -7.32 0.58 21.48
CA GLY A 98 -6.53 0.92 20.31
C GLY A 98 -7.43 1.26 19.12
N ALA A 99 -7.00 2.21 18.31
CA ALA A 99 -7.68 2.60 17.08
C ALA A 99 -6.69 2.81 15.94
N ASP A 100 -7.11 2.41 14.75
CA ASP A 100 -6.42 2.61 13.48
C ASP A 100 -7.43 3.19 12.48
N VAL A 101 -7.11 4.34 11.92
CA VAL A 101 -7.93 5.00 10.92
C VAL A 101 -7.06 5.26 9.70
N PHE A 102 -7.54 4.87 8.53
CA PHE A 102 -6.85 5.15 7.29
C PHE A 102 -7.77 5.77 6.24
N ASP A 103 -7.16 6.57 5.39
CA ASP A 103 -7.71 7.10 4.14
C ASP A 103 -6.69 6.81 3.03
N ASN A 104 -7.15 6.14 1.98
CA ASN A 104 -6.36 5.86 0.80
C ASN A 104 -7.07 6.45 -0.42
N PHE A 105 -6.43 7.39 -1.09
CA PHE A 105 -6.86 7.96 -2.34
C PHE A 105 -5.95 7.48 -3.47
N VAL A 106 -6.53 7.01 -4.56
CA VAL A 106 -5.77 6.62 -5.74
C VAL A 106 -6.34 7.27 -6.98
N LYS A 107 -5.43 7.67 -7.86
CA LYS A 107 -5.67 8.26 -9.16
C LYS A 107 -4.85 7.51 -10.19
N ASP A 108 -5.52 7.04 -11.24
CA ASP A 108 -4.94 6.29 -12.34
C ASP A 108 -5.36 6.94 -13.67
N ILE A 109 -4.40 7.17 -14.56
CA ILE A 109 -4.62 7.82 -15.85
C ILE A 109 -4.15 6.90 -16.98
N SER A 110 -5.09 6.12 -17.51
CA SER A 110 -4.90 5.35 -18.75
C SER A 110 -4.88 6.28 -19.96
N ARG A 111 -3.71 6.43 -20.60
CA ARG A 111 -3.52 7.24 -21.82
C ARG A 111 -3.52 6.37 -23.06
N LYS A 112 -3.84 6.99 -24.21
CA LYS A 112 -3.80 6.32 -25.51
C LYS A 112 -2.43 5.73 -25.84
N THR A 113 -2.43 4.55 -26.48
CA THR A 113 -1.21 3.76 -26.79
C THR A 113 -1.09 3.44 -28.28
N TYR A 114 -0.72 4.44 -29.07
CA TYR A 114 -0.60 4.32 -30.53
C TYR A 114 0.46 3.32 -31.00
N GLU A 115 1.49 3.12 -30.19
CA GLU A 115 2.62 2.24 -30.48
C GLU A 115 2.33 0.75 -30.24
N ARG A 116 1.21 0.45 -29.57
CA ARG A 116 0.82 -0.93 -29.24
C ARG A 116 -0.10 -1.50 -30.30
N ALA A 117 0.08 -2.79 -30.61
CA ALA A 117 -0.88 -3.52 -31.44
C ALA A 117 -2.27 -3.58 -30.79
N GLU A 118 -2.31 -3.72 -29.45
CA GLU A 118 -3.50 -3.65 -28.62
C GLU A 118 -3.64 -2.23 -28.04
N ASN A 119 -4.10 -1.29 -28.87
CA ASN A 119 -4.18 0.12 -28.52
C ASN A 119 -5.40 0.44 -27.63
N GLN A 120 -5.19 1.30 -26.62
CA GLN A 120 -6.23 2.02 -25.91
C GLN A 120 -6.68 3.26 -26.71
N GLY A 121 -7.87 3.22 -27.32
CA GLY A 121 -8.36 4.30 -28.18
C GLY A 121 -8.80 5.59 -27.47
N SER A 122 -9.00 5.53 -26.16
CA SER A 122 -9.47 6.64 -25.30
C SER A 122 -8.51 6.88 -24.14
N THR A 123 -8.45 8.13 -23.67
CA THR A 123 -7.83 8.45 -22.38
C THR A 123 -8.90 8.34 -21.30
N GLN A 124 -8.59 7.70 -20.19
CA GLN A 124 -9.49 7.52 -19.05
C GLN A 124 -8.78 7.95 -17.76
N LEU A 125 -9.53 8.65 -16.90
CA LEU A 125 -9.15 8.95 -15.52
C LEU A 125 -10.02 8.10 -14.59
N THR A 126 -9.38 7.37 -13.68
CA THR A 126 -10.06 6.59 -12.64
C THR A 126 -9.57 7.09 -11.29
N GLU A 127 -10.51 7.47 -10.43
CA GLU A 127 -10.24 7.88 -9.06
C GLU A 127 -11.03 7.01 -8.11
N TRP A 128 -10.39 6.56 -7.03
CA TRP A 128 -11.08 5.87 -5.96
C TRP A 128 -10.52 6.26 -4.61
N THR A 129 -11.40 6.21 -3.60
CA THR A 129 -11.04 6.40 -2.20
C THR A 129 -11.49 5.19 -1.40
N SER A 130 -10.65 4.77 -0.48
CA SER A 130 -10.92 3.72 0.49
C SER A 130 -10.63 4.26 1.87
N ARG A 131 -11.60 4.12 2.77
CA ARG A 131 -11.51 4.61 4.15
C ARG A 131 -11.90 3.50 5.09
N GLY A 132 -11.18 3.37 6.19
CA GLY A 132 -11.45 2.35 7.18
C GLY A 132 -11.12 2.83 8.58
N ILE A 133 -11.82 2.23 9.54
CA ILE A 133 -11.55 2.37 10.96
C ILE A 133 -11.57 0.97 11.58
N ASP A 134 -10.45 0.60 12.18
CA ASP A 134 -10.32 -0.60 12.98
C ASP A 134 -10.08 -0.17 14.43
N TRP A 135 -10.84 -0.73 15.37
CA TRP A 135 -10.64 -0.45 16.78
C TRP A 135 -10.70 -1.73 17.59
N THR A 136 -9.96 -1.75 18.68
CA THR A 136 -9.92 -2.89 19.61
C THR A 136 -10.04 -2.36 21.03
N TRP A 137 -10.91 -3.02 21.80
CA TRP A 137 -11.04 -2.76 23.23
C TRP A 137 -10.88 -4.07 23.98
N THR A 138 -9.90 -4.13 24.86
CA THR A 138 -9.55 -5.34 25.60
C THR A 138 -9.54 -5.06 27.09
N ASN A 139 -10.12 -5.98 27.87
CA ASN A 139 -10.07 -5.95 29.33
C ASN A 139 -9.41 -7.25 29.80
N THR A 140 -8.47 -7.15 30.74
CA THR A 140 -7.72 -8.30 31.26
C THR A 140 -7.65 -8.24 32.78
N LEU A 141 -7.89 -9.39 33.42
CA LEU A 141 -7.71 -9.60 34.85
C LEU A 141 -6.55 -10.58 35.06
N THR A 142 -5.53 -10.17 35.79
CA THR A 142 -4.39 -11.03 36.13
C THR A 142 -4.36 -11.30 37.63
N LEU A 143 -4.29 -12.57 38.00
CA LEU A 143 -4.19 -13.03 39.39
C LEU A 143 -2.78 -13.58 39.65
N GLN A 144 -2.04 -12.97 40.57
CA GLN A 144 -0.69 -13.42 40.97
C GLN A 144 -0.68 -13.72 42.47
N LYS A 145 -0.91 -14.99 42.82
CA LYS A 145 -0.86 -15.47 44.20
C LYS A 145 0.40 -16.29 44.42
N GLN A 146 1.34 -15.79 45.23
CA GLN A 146 2.43 -16.61 45.75
C GLN A 146 1.85 -17.60 46.78
N LEU A 147 1.97 -18.89 46.48
CA LEU A 147 1.68 -19.95 47.43
C LEU A 147 2.93 -20.15 48.31
N PRO A 148 2.78 -20.32 49.63
CA PRO A 148 3.90 -20.71 50.48
C PRO A 148 4.46 -22.03 49.98
N GLY A 149 5.76 -22.07 49.69
CA GLY A 149 6.46 -23.31 49.37
C GLY A 149 6.44 -24.22 50.58
N THR A 150 5.87 -25.41 50.45
CA THR A 150 6.10 -26.48 51.41
C THR A 150 7.56 -26.89 51.27
N MET A 151 8.38 -26.49 52.24
CA MET A 151 9.68 -27.09 52.46
C MET A 151 9.44 -28.56 52.86
N ILE A 152 9.87 -29.49 52.02
CA ILE A 152 10.17 -30.88 52.38
C ILE A 152 11.63 -31.14 52.08
#